data_AF-A0A3Q2DVY8-F1
#
_entry.id   AF-A0A3Q2DVY8-F1
#
_cell.length_a   1.000
_cell.length_b   1.000
_cell.length_c   1.000
_cell.angle_alpha   90.00
_cell.angle_beta   90.00
_cell.angle_gamma   90.00
#
_symmetry.space_group_name_H-M   'P 1'
#
loop_
_entity.id
_entity.type
_entity.pdbx_description
1 polymer ?
#
loop_
_entity_poly.entity_id
_entity_poly.type
_entity_poly.pdbx_seq_one_letter_code
_entity_poly.pdbx_strand_id
1 'polypeptide(L)'
;EWESPPPPPKKRKKKRKGFDGIRRFKDTFQMRGDKNENQTNKTILLVGETGAGKSTLINALVNYAIGVKFEDDVWFQIVEEEERRNQTESQTSDVIVYQIFGLEGQTLPFSLTIIDTPGFGDTRGLERDDSVSQRLFDLFRSEDGVHEINAVGLVMKASDNRLSDRQMYVLNSVTSLFGKDLEKNIVALITHSDGRNPKNALQALKAANIKSSENEIIHFLFNNCQHEDRRNDREFLELANQTSMKGLKNFMIFLESTKPQPLKITAEVLNERIRLTACIQNLQERIKENELKQREIRQIEEACNKHEEEMKEHQNFTIEVDEAYKEKETIDGGRWGLMFYEGAVTCSVCEENCHHPGCTMAWKPELCEVMKNGHCTVCTRKCPASVHVKEKYIYEIKTRKVQKTLKDLKEKYENNKEECEEKSSLLENLKQENRNLEIEWASLLDEAYEHVIRLEQIALKVESVSTLVHLDFLMEKMKEKGDLRKVKKLEEMKSRVNEGTNAALKYAKNLSSE
;
A
#
# COMPACT_ATOMS: atom_id res chain seq x y z
N GLU A 1 -76.56 -10.16 -5.62
CA GLU A 1 -75.47 -10.57 -4.71
C GLU A 1 -74.16 -10.19 -5.35
N TRP A 2 -73.32 -9.42 -4.65
CA TRP A 2 -71.97 -9.07 -5.09
C TRP A 2 -71.03 -10.14 -4.52
N GLU A 3 -70.46 -10.98 -5.38
CA GLU A 3 -69.38 -11.88 -4.96
C GLU A 3 -68.08 -11.08 -4.76
N SER A 4 -67.43 -11.32 -3.63
CA SER A 4 -66.25 -10.60 -3.18
C SER A 4 -65.02 -10.94 -4.05
N PRO A 5 -64.09 -9.99 -4.27
CA PRO A 5 -62.86 -10.27 -5.00
C PRO A 5 -61.97 -11.27 -4.23
N PRO A 6 -61.16 -12.08 -4.95
CA PRO A 6 -60.26 -13.04 -4.31
C PRO A 6 -59.23 -12.32 -3.42
N PRO A 7 -58.78 -12.96 -2.33
CA PRO A 7 -57.85 -12.32 -1.41
C PRO A 7 -56.54 -11.98 -2.13
N PRO A 8 -55.86 -10.86 -1.75
CA PRO A 8 -54.58 -10.51 -2.33
C PRO A 8 -53.57 -11.65 -2.14
N PRO A 9 -52.67 -11.89 -3.11
CA PRO A 9 -51.66 -12.92 -2.99
C PRO A 9 -50.86 -12.69 -1.71
N LYS A 10 -50.90 -13.68 -0.82
CA LYS A 10 -50.12 -13.70 0.42
C LYS A 10 -48.69 -13.32 0.07
N LYS A 11 -48.20 -12.19 0.61
CA LYS A 11 -46.77 -11.84 0.61
C LYS A 11 -46.01 -13.06 1.13
N ARG A 12 -45.39 -13.84 0.25
CA ARG A 12 -44.46 -14.91 0.65
C ARG A 12 -43.32 -14.21 1.35
N LYS A 13 -43.24 -14.37 2.68
CA LYS A 13 -42.09 -13.94 3.48
C LYS A 13 -40.85 -14.53 2.84
N LYS A 14 -39.86 -13.69 2.46
CA LYS A 14 -38.47 -14.11 2.23
C LYS A 14 -38.09 -14.98 3.44
N LYS A 15 -37.98 -16.30 3.26
CA LYS A 15 -37.50 -17.19 4.33
C LYS A 15 -36.00 -16.96 4.45
N ARG A 16 -35.60 -16.07 5.35
CA ARG A 16 -34.25 -16.03 5.92
C ARG A 16 -34.04 -17.33 6.68
N LYS A 17 -33.40 -18.33 6.05
CA LYS A 17 -32.69 -19.37 6.79
C LYS A 17 -31.23 -18.93 6.87
N GLY A 18 -30.84 -18.37 8.01
CA GLY A 18 -29.41 -18.29 8.33
C GLY A 18 -28.88 -19.71 8.43
N PHE A 19 -27.74 -19.99 7.81
CA PHE A 19 -27.02 -21.24 8.00
C PHE A 19 -26.43 -21.22 9.43
N ASP A 20 -26.77 -22.22 10.26
CA ASP A 20 -26.23 -22.41 11.63
C ASP A 20 -24.72 -22.78 11.66
N GLY A 21 -23.99 -22.57 10.56
CA GLY A 21 -22.57 -22.91 10.41
C GLY A 21 -21.62 -21.71 10.28
N ILE A 22 -22.13 -20.48 10.33
CA ILE A 22 -21.32 -19.27 10.08
C ILE A 22 -20.81 -18.72 11.41
N ARG A 23 -19.50 -18.81 11.67
CA ARG A 23 -18.84 -18.03 12.73
C ARG A 23 -17.90 -17.02 12.11
N ARG A 24 -18.04 -15.77 12.57
CA ARG A 24 -17.07 -14.69 12.33
C ARG A 24 -15.93 -14.89 13.32
N PHE A 25 -14.73 -15.16 12.82
CA PHE A 25 -13.51 -15.15 13.62
C PHE A 25 -12.60 -14.08 13.03
N LYS A 26 -12.31 -13.00 13.77
CA LYS A 26 -11.28 -12.00 13.42
C LYS A 26 -11.29 -11.55 11.93
N ASP A 27 -12.40 -10.97 11.47
CA ASP A 27 -12.57 -10.50 10.07
C ASP A 27 -12.49 -11.59 8.98
N THR A 28 -12.56 -12.86 9.39
CA THR A 28 -12.69 -14.04 8.53
C THR A 28 -14.10 -14.63 8.67
N PHE A 29 -14.74 -14.93 7.54
CA PHE A 29 -15.99 -15.69 7.44
C PHE A 29 -15.69 -17.13 7.03
N GLN A 30 -16.12 -18.10 7.85
CA GLN A 30 -15.92 -19.52 7.57
C GLN A 30 -17.25 -20.22 7.29
N MET A 31 -17.35 -20.91 6.15
CA MET A 31 -18.43 -21.87 5.86
C MET A 31 -17.98 -23.27 6.26
N ARG A 32 -18.73 -23.89 7.19
CA ARG A 32 -18.31 -25.12 7.87
C ARG A 32 -18.48 -26.38 7.01
N GLY A 33 -17.35 -26.99 6.70
CA GLY A 33 -17.14 -28.41 6.36
C GLY A 33 -15.90 -28.91 7.13
N ASP A 34 -15.75 -30.21 7.36
CA ASP A 34 -14.57 -30.72 8.06
C ASP A 34 -13.30 -30.42 7.24
N LYS A 35 -12.29 -29.80 7.86
CA LYS A 35 -11.01 -29.49 7.20
C LYS A 35 -10.32 -30.82 6.90
N ASN A 36 -10.45 -31.29 5.67
CA ASN A 36 -9.76 -32.49 5.22
C ASN A 36 -8.32 -32.09 4.84
N GLU A 37 -7.33 -32.53 5.62
CA GLU A 37 -5.91 -32.15 5.45
C GLU A 37 -5.33 -32.56 4.09
N ASN A 38 -5.98 -33.50 3.39
CA ASN A 38 -5.59 -33.97 2.07
C ASN A 38 -6.22 -33.18 0.90
N GLN A 39 -7.14 -32.24 1.16
CA GLN A 39 -7.81 -31.47 0.11
C GLN A 39 -6.99 -30.22 -0.23
N THR A 40 -6.69 -30.03 -1.51
CA THR A 40 -5.99 -28.81 -1.97
C THR A 40 -6.84 -27.57 -1.69
N ASN A 41 -6.20 -26.45 -1.35
CA ASN A 41 -6.86 -25.16 -1.18
C ASN A 41 -6.49 -24.23 -2.33
N LYS A 42 -7.48 -23.51 -2.87
CA LYS A 42 -7.28 -22.49 -3.89
C LYS A 42 -7.60 -21.12 -3.31
N THR A 43 -6.67 -20.19 -3.41
CA THR A 43 -6.83 -18.83 -2.88
C THR A 43 -7.00 -17.83 -4.01
N ILE A 44 -8.02 -16.99 -3.93
CA ILE A 44 -8.27 -15.90 -4.87
C ILE A 44 -8.32 -14.57 -4.14
N LEU A 45 -7.78 -13.51 -4.76
CA LEU A 45 -7.88 -12.13 -4.30
C LEU A 45 -8.72 -11.34 -5.29
N LEU A 46 -9.78 -10.70 -4.82
CA LEU A 46 -10.68 -9.89 -5.63
C LEU A 46 -10.38 -8.42 -5.43
N VAL A 47 -10.08 -7.72 -6.52
CA VAL A 47 -9.68 -6.32 -6.53
C VAL A 47 -10.41 -5.59 -7.67
N GLY A 48 -10.80 -4.36 -7.45
CA GLY A 48 -11.59 -3.58 -8.42
C GLY A 48 -12.30 -2.41 -7.76
N GLU A 49 -12.89 -1.53 -8.56
CA GLU A 49 -13.57 -0.34 -8.06
C GLU A 49 -14.85 -0.67 -7.26
N THR A 50 -15.36 0.33 -6.55
CA THR A 50 -16.69 0.27 -5.95
C THR A 50 -17.76 0.09 -7.02
N GLY A 51 -18.69 -0.83 -6.80
CA GLY A 51 -19.79 -1.10 -7.74
C GLY A 51 -19.42 -1.95 -8.95
N ALA A 52 -18.18 -2.46 -9.06
CA ALA A 52 -17.78 -3.40 -10.10
C ALA A 52 -18.42 -4.80 -9.97
N GLY A 53 -19.17 -5.08 -8.91
CA GLY A 53 -19.85 -6.36 -8.70
C GLY A 53 -19.06 -7.42 -7.93
N LYS A 54 -18.04 -7.03 -7.14
CA LYS A 54 -17.23 -7.95 -6.30
C LYS A 54 -18.10 -8.76 -5.34
N SER A 55 -18.92 -8.09 -4.53
CA SER A 55 -19.81 -8.74 -3.56
C SER A 55 -20.81 -9.70 -4.21
N THR A 56 -21.41 -9.29 -5.34
CA THR A 56 -22.31 -10.14 -6.13
C THR A 56 -21.58 -11.36 -6.70
N LEU A 57 -20.32 -11.20 -7.14
CA LEU A 57 -19.48 -12.31 -7.60
C LEU A 57 -19.11 -13.26 -6.47
N ILE A 58 -18.82 -12.78 -5.27
CA ILE A 58 -18.58 -13.62 -4.09
C ILE A 58 -19.82 -14.45 -3.78
N ASN A 59 -21.00 -13.84 -3.76
CA ASN A 59 -22.26 -14.56 -3.58
C ASN A 59 -22.42 -15.65 -4.66
N ALA A 60 -22.16 -15.35 -5.93
CA ALA A 60 -22.22 -16.33 -7.01
C ALA A 60 -21.21 -17.49 -6.86
N LEU A 61 -19.96 -17.19 -6.49
CA LEU A 61 -18.92 -18.19 -6.23
C LEU A 61 -19.31 -19.15 -5.10
N VAL A 62 -19.88 -18.62 -4.01
CA VAL A 62 -20.28 -19.46 -2.88
C VAL A 62 -21.50 -20.33 -3.23
N ASN A 63 -22.53 -19.75 -3.87
CA ASN A 63 -23.71 -20.52 -4.31
C ASN A 63 -23.29 -21.64 -5.28
N TYR A 64 -22.33 -21.38 -6.17
CA TYR A 64 -21.75 -22.40 -7.04
C TYR A 64 -21.01 -23.49 -6.25
N ALA A 65 -20.17 -23.10 -5.29
CA ALA A 65 -19.37 -24.04 -4.49
C ALA A 65 -20.25 -25.04 -3.71
N ILE A 66 -21.39 -24.58 -3.19
CA ILE A 66 -22.34 -25.40 -2.43
C ILE A 66 -23.40 -26.09 -3.32
N GLY A 67 -23.33 -25.93 -4.65
CA GLY A 67 -24.16 -26.64 -5.61
C GLY A 67 -25.58 -26.11 -5.78
N VAL A 68 -25.85 -24.83 -5.46
CA VAL A 68 -27.15 -24.20 -5.72
C VAL A 68 -27.39 -24.11 -7.23
N LYS A 69 -28.55 -24.60 -7.66
CA LYS A 69 -29.00 -24.56 -9.04
C LYS A 69 -30.04 -23.47 -9.25
N PHE A 70 -30.17 -23.03 -10.49
CA PHE A 70 -31.17 -22.04 -10.84
C PHE A 70 -32.57 -22.55 -10.50
N GLU A 71 -32.84 -23.84 -10.71
CA GLU A 71 -34.14 -24.46 -10.47
C GLU A 71 -34.53 -24.53 -8.98
N ASP A 72 -33.58 -24.40 -8.06
CA ASP A 72 -33.82 -24.53 -6.61
C ASP A 72 -34.65 -23.38 -6.04
N ASP A 73 -34.73 -22.25 -6.75
CA ASP A 73 -35.45 -21.03 -6.32
C ASP A 73 -34.99 -20.49 -4.95
N VAL A 74 -33.72 -20.75 -4.63
CA VAL A 74 -33.03 -20.28 -3.42
C VAL A 74 -31.72 -19.61 -3.85
N TRP A 75 -31.35 -18.53 -3.15
CA TRP A 75 -30.08 -17.84 -3.34
C TRP A 75 -29.54 -17.37 -1.99
N PHE A 76 -28.30 -17.73 -1.67
CA PHE A 76 -27.66 -17.31 -0.42
C PHE A 76 -26.94 -15.98 -0.63
N GLN A 77 -27.25 -15.00 0.20
CA GLN A 77 -26.55 -13.71 0.28
C GLN A 77 -25.65 -13.73 1.51
N ILE A 78 -24.34 -13.84 1.28
CA ILE A 78 -23.32 -13.90 2.34
C ILE A 78 -22.74 -12.52 2.56
N VAL A 79 -22.52 -11.79 1.45
CA VAL A 79 -22.22 -10.37 1.48
C VAL A 79 -23.55 -9.63 1.32
N GLU A 80 -23.97 -8.91 2.36
CA GLU A 80 -25.16 -8.06 2.30
C GLU A 80 -24.90 -6.87 1.36
N GLU A 81 -25.71 -6.74 0.33
CA GLU A 81 -25.77 -5.53 -0.50
C GLU A 81 -26.73 -4.56 0.22
N GLU A 82 -26.20 -3.61 1.00
CA GLU A 82 -27.07 -2.64 1.69
C GLU A 82 -27.75 -1.73 0.65
N GLU A 83 -29.03 -1.99 0.35
CA GLU A 83 -29.88 -1.18 -0.54
C GLU A 83 -29.98 0.31 -0.12
N ARG A 84 -29.48 0.69 1.07
CA ARG A 84 -29.58 2.04 1.66
C ARG A 84 -28.29 2.85 1.66
N ARG A 85 -27.13 2.28 1.30
CA ARG A 85 -25.88 3.05 1.16
C ARG A 85 -25.72 3.53 -0.28
N ASN A 86 -25.21 4.74 -0.45
CA ASN A 86 -24.94 5.29 -1.78
C ASN A 86 -24.04 4.32 -2.58
N GLN A 87 -24.41 4.02 -3.82
CA GLN A 87 -23.62 3.17 -4.72
C GLN A 87 -22.20 3.70 -4.98
N THR A 88 -21.94 4.95 -4.59
CA THR A 88 -20.63 5.59 -4.67
C THR A 88 -19.67 5.12 -3.59
N GLU A 89 -20.15 4.58 -2.47
CA GLU A 89 -19.35 4.10 -1.32
C GLU A 89 -19.16 2.58 -1.33
N SER A 90 -17.95 2.12 -1.03
CA SER A 90 -17.65 0.69 -0.89
C SER A 90 -18.43 0.08 0.27
N GLN A 91 -19.21 -0.95 -0.06
CA GLN A 91 -20.03 -1.74 0.87
C GLN A 91 -19.16 -2.54 1.85
N THR A 92 -18.00 -3.03 1.39
CA THR A 92 -16.99 -3.67 2.25
C THR A 92 -16.13 -2.58 2.90
N SER A 93 -16.06 -2.56 4.24
CA SER A 93 -15.30 -1.57 5.02
C SER A 93 -13.84 -1.95 5.26
N ASP A 94 -13.52 -3.25 5.11
CA ASP A 94 -12.25 -3.86 5.45
C ASP A 94 -11.88 -5.00 4.48
N VAL A 95 -10.64 -5.49 4.50
CA VAL A 95 -10.25 -6.72 3.81
C VAL A 95 -10.87 -7.90 4.55
N ILE A 96 -11.67 -8.71 3.86
CA ILE A 96 -12.40 -9.84 4.44
C ILE A 96 -11.95 -11.13 3.78
N VAL A 97 -11.65 -12.16 4.58
CA VAL A 97 -11.30 -13.49 4.08
C VAL A 97 -12.48 -14.44 4.24
N TYR A 98 -12.97 -15.00 3.14
CA TYR A 98 -14.00 -16.05 3.14
C TYR A 98 -13.34 -17.40 2.88
N GLN A 99 -13.64 -18.39 3.73
CA GLN A 99 -13.13 -19.75 3.56
C GLN A 99 -14.30 -20.73 3.40
N ILE A 100 -14.28 -21.47 2.29
CA ILE A 100 -15.28 -22.47 1.93
C ILE A 100 -14.59 -23.84 1.93
N PHE A 101 -14.90 -24.64 2.94
CA PHE A 101 -14.34 -25.98 3.13
C PHE A 101 -15.22 -27.08 2.55
N GLY A 102 -14.62 -28.25 2.32
CA GLY A 102 -15.24 -29.54 2.01
C GLY A 102 -16.65 -29.76 2.60
N LEU A 103 -17.72 -29.54 1.83
CA LEU A 103 -19.09 -29.93 2.18
C LEU A 103 -19.44 -31.27 1.49
N GLU A 104 -20.14 -32.16 2.18
CA GLU A 104 -20.67 -33.37 1.56
C GLU A 104 -21.57 -33.00 0.36
N GLY A 105 -21.31 -33.58 -0.82
CA GLY A 105 -22.04 -33.27 -2.07
C GLY A 105 -21.45 -32.13 -2.93
N GLN A 106 -20.20 -31.75 -2.69
CA GLN A 106 -19.52 -30.61 -3.32
C GLN A 106 -19.48 -30.61 -4.86
N THR A 107 -19.59 -29.40 -5.42
CA THR A 107 -19.31 -29.14 -6.85
C THR A 107 -17.81 -28.95 -7.12
N LEU A 108 -17.03 -28.56 -6.11
CA LEU A 108 -15.60 -28.25 -6.25
C LEU A 108 -14.71 -29.39 -5.72
N PRO A 109 -13.61 -29.73 -6.42
CA PRO A 109 -12.66 -30.74 -5.93
C PRO A 109 -11.68 -30.19 -4.87
N PHE A 110 -11.75 -28.91 -4.53
CA PHE A 110 -10.83 -28.20 -3.62
C PHE A 110 -11.56 -27.27 -2.65
N SER A 111 -10.88 -26.90 -1.56
CA SER A 111 -11.32 -25.79 -0.69
C SER A 111 -11.04 -24.45 -1.37
N LEU A 112 -11.89 -23.45 -1.14
CA LEU A 112 -11.78 -22.12 -1.75
C LEU A 112 -11.62 -21.05 -0.67
N THR A 113 -10.55 -20.27 -0.77
CA THR A 113 -10.31 -19.07 0.04
C THR A 113 -10.47 -17.84 -0.86
N ILE A 114 -11.33 -16.90 -0.48
CA ILE A 114 -11.60 -15.66 -1.21
C ILE A 114 -11.21 -14.49 -0.33
N ILE A 115 -10.28 -13.66 -0.79
CA ILE A 115 -9.90 -12.40 -0.15
C ILE A 115 -10.66 -11.29 -0.87
N ASP A 116 -11.62 -10.69 -0.19
CA ASP A 116 -12.38 -9.53 -0.67
C ASP A 116 -11.72 -8.25 -0.20
N THR A 117 -11.50 -7.32 -1.12
CA THR A 117 -11.01 -5.97 -0.79
C THR A 117 -12.15 -4.97 -0.90
N PRO A 118 -12.13 -3.88 -0.11
CA PRO A 118 -12.94 -2.71 -0.42
C PRO A 118 -12.75 -2.24 -1.87
N GLY A 119 -13.75 -1.52 -2.40
CA GLY A 119 -13.60 -0.81 -3.66
C GLY A 119 -12.48 0.20 -3.58
N PHE A 120 -11.45 0.02 -4.42
CA PHE A 120 -10.36 0.99 -4.55
C PHE A 120 -10.87 2.26 -5.23
N GLY A 121 -10.24 3.40 -4.92
CA GLY A 121 -10.59 4.69 -5.50
C GLY A 121 -12.00 5.15 -5.11
N ASP A 122 -12.49 4.79 -3.93
CA ASP A 122 -13.74 5.28 -3.38
C ASP A 122 -13.70 6.81 -3.15
N THR A 123 -14.85 7.47 -3.01
CA THR A 123 -15.03 8.89 -2.61
C THR A 123 -14.36 9.28 -1.28
N ARG A 124 -13.67 8.33 -0.63
CA ARG A 124 -13.07 8.44 0.70
C ARG A 124 -11.56 8.69 0.67
N GLY A 125 -10.98 8.91 -0.52
CA GLY A 125 -9.61 9.42 -0.69
C GLY A 125 -8.49 8.36 -0.70
N LEU A 126 -7.27 8.83 -0.99
CA LEU A 126 -6.04 8.03 -1.13
C LEU A 126 -5.65 7.31 0.16
N GLU A 127 -5.88 7.94 1.32
CA GLU A 127 -5.55 7.38 2.63
C GLU A 127 -6.23 6.03 2.86
N ARG A 128 -7.44 5.85 2.33
CA ARG A 128 -8.16 4.60 2.44
C ARG A 128 -7.54 3.51 1.56
N ASP A 129 -7.06 3.86 0.38
CA ASP A 129 -6.40 2.91 -0.52
C ASP A 129 -5.03 2.47 0.03
N ASP A 130 -4.31 3.38 0.70
CA ASP A 130 -3.10 3.05 1.46
C ASP A 130 -3.42 2.12 2.63
N SER A 131 -4.53 2.35 3.34
CA SER A 131 -4.97 1.46 4.43
C SER A 131 -5.32 0.04 3.95
N VAL A 132 -5.94 -0.09 2.76
CA VAL A 132 -6.24 -1.40 2.15
C VAL A 132 -4.94 -2.11 1.76
N SER A 133 -4.01 -1.37 1.17
CA SER A 133 -2.69 -1.88 0.77
C SER A 133 -1.90 -2.39 1.98
N GLN A 134 -1.91 -1.64 3.09
CA GLN A 134 -1.32 -2.05 4.37
C GLN A 134 -1.98 -3.32 4.92
N ARG A 135 -3.31 -3.42 4.90
CA ARG A 135 -4.02 -4.62 5.39
C ARG A 135 -3.74 -5.86 4.56
N LEU A 136 -3.67 -5.73 3.24
CA LEU A 136 -3.24 -6.82 2.36
C LEU A 136 -1.81 -7.23 2.68
N PHE A 137 -0.93 -6.26 2.90
CA PHE A 137 0.45 -6.53 3.26
C PHE A 137 0.58 -7.27 4.60
N ASP A 138 -0.22 -6.87 5.59
CA ASP A 138 -0.30 -7.52 6.89
C ASP A 138 -0.81 -8.96 6.78
N LEU A 139 -1.83 -9.18 5.93
CA LEU A 139 -2.36 -10.50 5.64
C LEU A 139 -1.31 -11.42 5.02
N PHE A 140 -0.45 -10.90 4.14
CA PHE A 140 0.55 -11.70 3.42
C PHE A 140 1.78 -12.07 4.25
N ARG A 141 2.05 -11.34 5.33
CA ARG A 141 3.22 -11.59 6.20
C ARG A 141 2.89 -12.30 7.50
N SER A 142 1.64 -12.24 7.95
CA SER A 142 1.21 -12.85 9.21
C SER A 142 1.48 -14.35 9.20
N GLU A 143 1.96 -14.92 10.31
CA GLU A 143 2.21 -16.38 10.41
C GLU A 143 0.94 -17.19 10.08
N ASP A 144 -0.20 -16.78 10.63
CA ASP A 144 -1.52 -17.36 10.36
C ASP A 144 -2.20 -16.76 9.10
N GLY A 145 -1.45 -16.01 8.30
CA GLY A 145 -1.93 -15.27 7.13
C GLY A 145 -2.02 -16.09 5.84
N VAL A 146 -2.06 -15.38 4.72
CA VAL A 146 -2.09 -15.98 3.38
C VAL A 146 -0.69 -15.92 2.77
N HIS A 147 -0.09 -17.09 2.54
CA HIS A 147 1.29 -17.19 2.03
C HIS A 147 1.36 -17.49 0.53
N GLU A 148 0.25 -17.95 -0.06
CA GLU A 148 0.17 -18.35 -1.46
C GLU A 148 -1.16 -17.95 -2.08
N ILE A 149 -1.14 -17.62 -3.38
CA ILE A 149 -2.33 -17.28 -4.15
C ILE A 149 -2.39 -18.01 -5.49
N ASN A 150 -3.59 -18.38 -5.92
CA ASN A 150 -3.82 -19.01 -7.23
C ASN A 150 -4.26 -17.99 -8.26
N ALA A 151 -5.08 -17.00 -7.90
CA ALA A 151 -5.51 -15.97 -8.83
C ALA A 151 -5.71 -14.61 -8.18
N VAL A 152 -5.34 -13.55 -8.90
CA VAL A 152 -5.74 -12.18 -8.62
C VAL A 152 -6.80 -11.79 -9.64
N GLY A 153 -8.04 -11.68 -9.19
CA GLY A 153 -9.19 -11.33 -10.02
C GLY A 153 -9.41 -9.82 -10.08
N LEU A 154 -9.09 -9.22 -11.23
CA LEU A 154 -9.43 -7.83 -11.55
C LEU A 154 -10.92 -7.78 -11.95
N VAL A 155 -11.78 -7.29 -11.06
CA VAL A 155 -13.22 -7.23 -11.26
C VAL A 155 -13.61 -5.90 -11.92
N MET A 156 -14.25 -5.97 -13.09
CA MET A 156 -14.70 -4.80 -13.86
C MET A 156 -15.97 -5.11 -14.66
N LYS A 157 -16.71 -4.08 -15.09
CA LYS A 157 -17.96 -4.27 -15.84
C LYS A 157 -17.68 -4.46 -17.33
N ALA A 158 -18.53 -5.23 -18.01
CA ALA A 158 -18.44 -5.42 -19.46
C ALA A 158 -18.62 -4.10 -20.26
N SER A 159 -19.37 -3.15 -19.69
CA SER A 159 -19.65 -1.83 -20.26
C SER A 159 -18.57 -0.79 -19.99
N ASP A 160 -17.45 -1.17 -19.36
CA ASP A 160 -16.35 -0.25 -19.10
C ASP A 160 -15.60 0.03 -20.42
N ASN A 161 -16.01 1.11 -21.07
CA ASN A 161 -15.60 1.48 -22.44
C ASN A 161 -14.27 2.23 -22.50
N ARG A 162 -13.84 2.78 -21.36
CA ARG A 162 -12.55 3.42 -21.12
C ARG A 162 -12.24 3.22 -19.65
N LEU A 163 -10.98 2.96 -19.29
CA LEU A 163 -10.55 3.16 -17.91
C LEU A 163 -10.65 4.66 -17.64
N SER A 164 -11.64 5.09 -16.86
CA SER A 164 -11.63 6.44 -16.29
C SER A 164 -10.32 6.67 -15.52
N ASP A 165 -9.95 7.93 -15.28
CA ASP A 165 -8.78 8.26 -14.44
C ASP A 165 -8.82 7.51 -13.10
N ARG A 166 -10.03 7.35 -12.56
CA ARG A 166 -10.34 6.53 -11.38
C ARG A 166 -10.04 5.05 -11.59
N GLN A 167 -10.57 4.41 -12.61
CA GLN A 167 -10.33 2.98 -12.89
C GLN A 167 -8.85 2.69 -13.18
N MET A 168 -8.17 3.62 -13.85
CA MET A 168 -6.74 3.54 -14.10
C MET A 168 -5.92 3.70 -12.81
N TYR A 169 -6.33 4.61 -11.93
CA TYR A 169 -5.77 4.73 -10.59
C TYR A 169 -5.93 3.43 -9.79
N VAL A 170 -7.16 2.87 -9.72
CA VAL A 170 -7.44 1.58 -9.04
C VAL A 170 -6.51 0.49 -9.54
N LEU A 171 -6.40 0.37 -10.85
CA LEU A 171 -5.59 -0.63 -11.50
C LEU A 171 -4.10 -0.45 -11.20
N ASN A 172 -3.60 0.78 -11.20
CA ASN A 172 -2.23 1.11 -10.81
C ASN A 172 -1.96 0.81 -9.34
N SER A 173 -2.86 1.19 -8.45
CA SER A 173 -2.74 0.95 -7.01
C SER A 173 -2.67 -0.54 -6.72
N VAL A 174 -3.59 -1.32 -7.30
CA VAL A 174 -3.65 -2.78 -7.15
C VAL A 174 -2.39 -3.46 -7.74
N THR A 175 -2.01 -3.12 -8.97
CA THR A 175 -0.83 -3.73 -9.61
C THR A 175 0.48 -3.35 -8.93
N SER A 176 0.53 -2.21 -8.23
CA SER A 176 1.70 -1.77 -7.48
C SER A 176 2.05 -2.64 -6.28
N LEU A 177 1.07 -3.42 -5.79
CA LEU A 177 1.22 -4.31 -4.63
C LEU A 177 2.01 -5.57 -4.98
N PHE A 178 1.94 -6.02 -6.23
CA PHE A 178 2.36 -7.36 -6.61
C PHE A 178 3.79 -7.42 -7.15
N GLY A 179 4.43 -8.56 -6.90
CA GLY A 179 5.68 -8.96 -7.57
C GLY A 179 5.45 -9.38 -9.01
N LYS A 180 6.51 -9.33 -9.83
CA LYS A 180 6.48 -9.78 -11.25
C LYS A 180 6.11 -11.26 -11.40
N ASP A 181 6.33 -12.06 -10.37
CA ASP A 181 5.99 -13.49 -10.32
C ASP A 181 4.48 -13.76 -10.32
N LEU A 182 3.65 -12.76 -10.00
CA LEU A 182 2.19 -12.86 -10.05
C LEU A 182 1.56 -12.49 -11.39
N GLU A 183 2.32 -12.03 -12.39
CA GLU A 183 1.78 -11.57 -13.68
C GLU A 183 0.85 -12.61 -14.34
N LYS A 184 1.22 -13.89 -14.29
CA LYS A 184 0.46 -15.01 -14.89
C LYS A 184 -0.79 -15.39 -14.11
N ASN A 185 -0.90 -14.93 -12.86
CA ASN A 185 -2.01 -15.25 -11.96
C ASN A 185 -3.07 -14.14 -11.97
N ILE A 186 -2.82 -13.03 -12.69
CA ILE A 186 -3.79 -11.94 -12.86
C ILE A 186 -4.77 -12.28 -13.98
N VAL A 187 -6.06 -12.28 -13.64
CA VAL A 187 -7.16 -12.56 -14.57
C VAL A 187 -8.24 -11.48 -14.48
N ALA A 188 -8.96 -11.26 -15.57
CA ALA A 188 -10.11 -10.37 -15.61
C ALA A 188 -11.41 -11.11 -15.28
N LEU A 189 -12.18 -10.58 -14.34
CA LEU A 189 -13.49 -11.09 -13.96
C LEU A 189 -14.54 -10.05 -14.37
N ILE A 190 -15.12 -10.26 -15.56
CA ILE A 190 -16.00 -9.29 -16.23
C ILE A 190 -17.44 -9.49 -15.79
N THR A 191 -17.97 -8.57 -15.01
CA THR A 191 -19.35 -8.57 -14.50
C THR A 191 -20.29 -7.79 -15.41
N HIS A 192 -21.62 -7.89 -15.17
CA HIS A 192 -22.65 -7.26 -16.01
C HIS A 192 -22.50 -7.62 -17.50
N SER A 193 -22.03 -8.84 -17.79
CA SER A 193 -21.79 -9.30 -19.15
C SER A 193 -23.07 -9.84 -19.77
N ASP A 194 -23.27 -9.57 -21.06
CA ASP A 194 -24.31 -10.22 -21.88
C ASP A 194 -23.81 -11.54 -22.50
N GLY A 195 -22.63 -12.01 -22.10
CA GLY A 195 -21.99 -13.23 -22.63
C GLY A 195 -21.22 -13.04 -23.92
N ARG A 196 -21.24 -11.85 -24.54
CA ARG A 196 -20.43 -11.53 -25.73
C ARG A 196 -19.01 -11.12 -25.33
N ASN A 197 -18.09 -11.16 -26.30
CA ASN A 197 -16.72 -10.73 -26.10
C ASN A 197 -16.68 -9.25 -25.64
N PRO A 198 -16.17 -8.93 -24.44
CA PRO A 198 -16.21 -7.58 -23.87
C PRO A 198 -15.06 -6.73 -24.44
N LYS A 199 -15.15 -6.41 -25.74
CA LYS A 199 -14.11 -5.69 -26.50
C LYS A 199 -13.63 -4.42 -25.80
N ASN A 200 -14.56 -3.70 -25.21
CA ASN A 200 -14.37 -2.43 -24.52
C ASN A 200 -13.49 -2.59 -23.27
N ALA A 201 -13.87 -3.48 -22.36
CA ALA A 201 -13.08 -3.81 -21.18
C ALA A 201 -11.68 -4.35 -21.53
N LEU A 202 -11.58 -5.22 -22.54
CA LEU A 202 -10.29 -5.79 -22.98
C LEU A 202 -9.37 -4.73 -23.61
N GLN A 203 -9.91 -3.79 -24.40
CA GLN A 203 -9.14 -2.66 -24.91
C GLN A 203 -8.62 -1.76 -23.79
N ALA A 204 -9.45 -1.55 -22.76
CA ALA A 204 -9.08 -0.80 -21.56
C ALA A 204 -7.87 -1.43 -20.84
N LEU A 205 -7.91 -2.74 -20.59
CA LEU A 205 -6.81 -3.47 -19.96
C LEU A 205 -5.52 -3.46 -20.80
N LYS A 206 -5.67 -3.58 -22.13
CA LYS A 206 -4.54 -3.47 -23.06
C LYS A 206 -3.88 -2.09 -23.02
N ALA A 207 -4.67 -1.01 -22.93
CA ALA A 207 -4.16 0.36 -22.80
C ALA A 207 -3.43 0.59 -21.46
N ALA A 208 -3.84 -0.09 -20.39
CA ALA A 208 -3.15 -0.06 -19.10
C ALA A 208 -1.83 -0.87 -19.05
N ASN A 209 -1.48 -1.53 -20.16
CA ASN A 209 -0.36 -2.45 -20.29
C ASN A 209 -0.43 -3.63 -19.31
N ILE A 210 -1.63 -4.08 -18.97
CA ILE A 210 -1.82 -5.36 -18.27
C ILE A 210 -1.91 -6.44 -19.34
N LYS A 211 -0.92 -7.32 -19.36
CA LYS A 211 -0.84 -8.45 -20.28
C LYS A 211 -0.70 -9.73 -19.47
N SER A 212 -1.21 -10.82 -20.02
CA SER A 212 -0.73 -12.16 -19.68
C SER A 212 0.46 -12.51 -20.58
N SER A 213 1.17 -13.58 -20.27
CA SER A 213 2.32 -14.08 -21.03
C SER A 213 2.05 -14.36 -22.53
N GLU A 214 0.79 -14.35 -22.96
CA GLU A 214 0.35 -14.67 -24.34
C GLU A 214 -0.31 -13.49 -25.10
N ASN A 215 0.00 -12.24 -24.75
CA ASN A 215 -0.51 -10.98 -25.36
C ASN A 215 -1.98 -10.60 -25.08
N GLU A 216 -2.83 -11.50 -24.58
CA GLU A 216 -4.19 -11.18 -24.11
C GLU A 216 -4.42 -11.67 -22.67
N ILE A 217 -5.11 -10.85 -21.86
CA ILE A 217 -5.45 -11.21 -20.48
C ILE A 217 -6.52 -12.31 -20.47
N ILE A 218 -6.30 -13.34 -19.65
CA ILE A 218 -7.29 -14.38 -19.41
C ILE A 218 -8.50 -13.73 -18.73
N HIS A 219 -9.70 -13.98 -19.24
CA HIS A 219 -10.92 -13.36 -18.70
C HIS A 219 -12.09 -14.34 -18.61
N PHE A 220 -12.99 -14.06 -17.66
CA PHE A 220 -14.21 -14.82 -17.41
C PHE A 220 -15.41 -13.86 -17.35
N LEU A 221 -16.57 -14.30 -17.84
CA LEU A 221 -17.76 -13.48 -17.98
C LEU A 221 -18.84 -13.88 -16.97
N PHE A 222 -19.49 -12.89 -16.37
CA PHE A 222 -20.49 -13.09 -15.33
C PHE A 222 -21.67 -12.13 -15.50
N ASN A 223 -22.88 -12.67 -15.34
CA ASN A 223 -24.13 -11.92 -15.28
C ASN A 223 -24.91 -12.37 -14.03
N ASN A 224 -24.41 -11.98 -12.86
CA ASN A 224 -24.75 -12.55 -11.55
C ASN A 224 -26.13 -12.10 -10.99
N CYS A 225 -27.16 -12.10 -11.84
CA CYS A 225 -28.52 -11.65 -11.54
C CYS A 225 -29.41 -12.73 -10.89
N GLN A 226 -28.88 -13.88 -10.47
CA GLN A 226 -29.66 -15.02 -9.97
C GLN A 226 -30.47 -14.73 -8.69
N HIS A 227 -30.16 -13.62 -8.00
CA HIS A 227 -30.85 -13.16 -6.80
C HIS A 227 -32.15 -12.38 -7.10
N GLU A 228 -32.38 -11.99 -8.36
CA GLU A 228 -33.53 -11.16 -8.76
C GLU A 228 -34.86 -11.93 -8.77
N ASP A 229 -35.98 -11.21 -8.69
CA ASP A 229 -37.32 -11.82 -8.72
C ASP A 229 -37.64 -12.35 -10.13
N ARG A 230 -37.87 -13.66 -10.22
CA ARG A 230 -38.03 -14.37 -11.49
C ARG A 230 -39.42 -14.26 -12.10
N ARG A 231 -40.35 -13.54 -11.47
CA ARG A 231 -41.76 -13.49 -11.90
C ARG A 231 -41.97 -12.87 -13.27
N ASN A 232 -41.20 -11.84 -13.62
CA ASN A 232 -41.42 -11.07 -14.84
C ASN A 232 -40.37 -11.32 -15.92
N ASP A 233 -39.12 -11.63 -15.53
CA ASP A 233 -37.96 -11.62 -16.44
C ASP A 233 -37.24 -12.98 -16.51
N ARG A 234 -37.98 -14.08 -16.36
CA ARG A 234 -37.40 -15.43 -16.24
C ARG A 234 -36.46 -15.81 -17.39
N GLU A 235 -36.85 -15.57 -18.64
CA GLU A 235 -36.04 -15.91 -19.82
C GLU A 235 -34.69 -15.17 -19.82
N PHE A 236 -34.71 -13.89 -19.43
CA PHE A 236 -33.51 -13.08 -19.29
C PHE A 236 -32.61 -13.62 -18.17
N LEU A 237 -33.19 -13.96 -17.01
CA LEU A 237 -32.46 -14.51 -15.87
C LEU A 237 -31.89 -15.90 -16.15
N GLU A 238 -32.55 -16.71 -16.98
CA GLU A 238 -32.02 -18.00 -17.45
C GLU A 238 -30.78 -17.80 -18.33
N LEU A 239 -30.80 -16.84 -19.26
CA LEU A 239 -29.64 -16.49 -20.09
C LEU A 239 -28.48 -15.91 -19.25
N ALA A 240 -28.80 -15.04 -18.29
CA ALA A 240 -27.83 -14.49 -17.35
C ALA A 240 -27.17 -15.61 -16.53
N ASN A 241 -27.98 -16.56 -16.05
CA ASN A 241 -27.51 -17.73 -15.34
C ASN A 241 -26.59 -18.61 -16.20
N GLN A 242 -26.95 -18.88 -17.45
CA GLN A 242 -26.09 -19.64 -18.38
C GLN A 242 -24.72 -18.98 -18.56
N THR A 243 -24.70 -17.64 -18.70
CA THR A 243 -23.45 -16.86 -18.79
C THR A 243 -22.60 -17.04 -17.54
N SER A 244 -23.15 -16.79 -16.35
CA SER A 244 -22.43 -16.94 -15.09
C SER A 244 -21.97 -18.37 -14.83
N MET A 245 -22.80 -19.38 -15.08
CA MET A 245 -22.44 -20.78 -14.83
C MET A 245 -21.31 -21.25 -15.75
N LYS A 246 -21.31 -20.80 -17.01
CA LYS A 246 -20.19 -21.02 -17.93
C LYS A 246 -18.91 -20.33 -17.44
N GLY A 247 -19.02 -19.07 -17.03
CA GLY A 247 -17.90 -18.30 -16.46
C GLY A 247 -17.30 -18.97 -15.23
N LEU A 248 -18.14 -19.32 -14.26
CA LEU A 248 -17.75 -20.03 -13.03
C LEU A 248 -17.08 -21.36 -13.33
N LYS A 249 -17.68 -22.21 -14.17
CA LYS A 249 -17.09 -23.50 -14.55
C LYS A 249 -15.68 -23.34 -15.14
N ASN A 250 -15.53 -22.42 -16.10
CA ASN A 250 -14.24 -22.18 -16.74
C ASN A 250 -13.22 -21.60 -15.74
N PHE A 251 -13.65 -20.72 -14.84
CA PHE A 251 -12.80 -20.14 -13.82
C PHE A 251 -12.31 -21.20 -12.82
N MET A 252 -13.17 -22.16 -12.43
CA MET A 252 -12.77 -23.26 -11.55
C MET A 252 -11.76 -24.21 -12.21
N ILE A 253 -11.93 -24.50 -13.51
CA ILE A 253 -10.95 -25.28 -14.29
C ILE A 253 -9.59 -24.56 -14.33
N PHE A 254 -9.61 -23.24 -14.52
CA PHE A 254 -8.41 -22.42 -14.45
C PHE A 254 -7.75 -22.51 -13.06
N LEU A 255 -8.52 -22.34 -11.98
CA LEU A 255 -7.98 -22.44 -10.61
C LEU A 255 -7.40 -23.82 -10.30
N GLU A 256 -8.06 -24.89 -10.74
CA GLU A 256 -7.61 -26.27 -10.56
C GLU A 256 -6.23 -26.49 -11.18
N SER A 257 -6.06 -26.05 -12.44
CA SER A 257 -4.81 -26.17 -13.19
C SER A 257 -3.72 -25.16 -12.80
N THR A 258 -4.10 -24.06 -12.13
CA THR A 258 -3.15 -23.01 -11.74
C THR A 258 -2.34 -23.39 -10.51
N LYS A 259 -1.02 -23.34 -10.66
CA LYS A 259 -0.05 -23.53 -9.57
C LYS A 259 -0.17 -22.36 -8.57
N PRO A 260 -0.18 -22.63 -7.25
CA PRO A 260 -0.11 -21.57 -6.24
C PRO A 260 1.21 -20.81 -6.36
N GLN A 261 1.14 -19.49 -6.25
CA GLN A 261 2.30 -18.61 -6.21
C GLN A 261 2.58 -18.12 -4.79
N PRO A 262 3.79 -18.36 -4.26
CA PRO A 262 4.21 -17.79 -3.00
C PRO A 262 4.24 -16.26 -3.03
N LEU A 263 3.77 -15.62 -1.96
CA LEU A 263 3.68 -14.16 -1.87
C LEU A 263 4.96 -13.50 -1.36
N LYS A 264 6.09 -14.20 -1.34
CA LYS A 264 7.37 -13.69 -0.81
C LYS A 264 7.87 -12.47 -1.57
N ILE A 265 7.84 -12.47 -2.91
CA ILE A 265 8.27 -11.32 -3.73
C ILE A 265 7.29 -10.16 -3.55
N THR A 266 5.99 -10.45 -3.51
CA THR A 266 4.94 -9.44 -3.23
C THR A 266 5.14 -8.77 -1.88
N ALA A 267 5.40 -9.53 -0.82
CA ALA A 267 5.74 -9.00 0.49
C ALA A 267 7.06 -8.18 0.46
N GLU A 268 8.04 -8.59 -0.35
CA GLU A 268 9.28 -7.81 -0.53
C GLU A 268 9.02 -6.47 -1.25
N VAL A 269 8.18 -6.44 -2.29
CA VAL A 269 7.77 -5.21 -2.99
C VAL A 269 7.19 -4.21 -1.99
N LEU A 270 6.27 -4.66 -1.15
CA LEU A 270 5.59 -3.82 -0.16
C LEU A 270 6.57 -3.30 0.92
N ASN A 271 7.48 -4.16 1.42
CA ASN A 271 8.56 -3.75 2.32
C ASN A 271 9.47 -2.69 1.68
N GLU A 272 9.90 -2.89 0.44
CA GLU A 272 10.82 -1.97 -0.24
C GLU A 272 10.17 -0.61 -0.51
N ARG A 273 8.85 -0.55 -0.73
CA ARG A 273 8.11 0.72 -0.81
C ARG A 273 8.10 1.45 0.52
N ILE A 274 7.81 0.74 1.62
CA ILE A 274 7.84 1.34 2.97
C ILE A 274 9.24 1.86 3.30
N ARG A 275 10.29 1.10 2.98
CA ARG A 275 11.69 1.52 3.16
C ARG A 275 12.03 2.74 2.31
N LEU A 276 11.59 2.79 1.04
CA LEU A 276 11.79 3.96 0.17
C LEU A 276 11.14 5.20 0.77
N THR A 277 9.87 5.12 1.20
CA THR A 277 9.15 6.24 1.80
C THR A 277 9.83 6.72 3.07
N ALA A 278 10.18 5.80 3.98
CA ALA A 278 10.86 6.13 5.23
C ALA A 278 12.26 6.73 5.00
N CYS A 279 13.01 6.20 4.02
CA CYS A 279 14.32 6.73 3.64
C CYS A 279 14.20 8.16 3.09
N ILE A 280 13.20 8.45 2.25
CA ILE A 280 12.96 9.79 1.72
C ILE A 280 12.54 10.78 2.81
N GLN A 281 11.66 10.37 3.73
CA GLN A 281 11.25 11.21 4.86
C GLN A 281 12.44 11.55 5.75
N ASN A 282 13.25 10.55 6.11
CA ASN A 282 14.47 10.76 6.87
C ASN A 282 15.48 11.66 6.14
N LEU A 283 15.63 11.49 4.81
CA LEU A 283 16.47 12.36 3.99
C LEU A 283 15.97 13.81 3.98
N GLN A 284 14.65 14.04 3.89
CA GLN A 284 14.06 15.38 3.96
C GLN A 284 14.30 16.04 5.33
N GLU A 285 14.11 15.31 6.43
CA GLU A 285 14.43 15.79 7.77
C GLU A 285 15.93 16.14 7.89
N ARG A 286 16.80 15.31 7.32
CA ARG A 286 18.25 15.53 7.37
C ARG A 286 18.70 16.72 6.54
N ILE A 287 18.08 16.95 5.38
CA ILE A 287 18.31 18.17 4.59
C ILE A 287 17.95 19.39 5.43
N LYS A 288 16.79 19.39 6.10
CA LYS A 288 16.39 20.49 7.00
C LYS A 288 17.38 20.70 8.15
N GLU A 289 17.85 19.63 8.78
CA GLU A 289 18.87 19.70 9.84
C GLU A 289 20.20 20.26 9.33
N ASN A 290 20.66 19.79 8.17
CA ASN A 290 21.91 20.20 7.56
C ASN A 290 21.87 21.68 7.15
N GLU A 291 20.76 22.15 6.58
CA GLU A 291 20.58 23.56 6.26
C GLU A 291 20.63 24.45 7.51
N LEU A 292 20.08 23.99 8.64
CA LEU A 292 20.17 24.71 9.91
C LEU A 292 21.60 24.73 10.44
N LYS A 293 22.31 23.60 10.42
CA LYS A 293 23.72 23.52 10.82
C LYS A 293 24.62 24.39 9.94
N GLN A 294 24.36 24.43 8.63
CA GLN A 294 25.07 25.32 7.72
C GLN A 294 24.83 26.79 8.04
N ARG A 295 23.61 27.17 8.44
CA ARG A 295 23.32 28.53 8.93
C ARG A 295 24.07 28.82 10.23
N GLU A 296 24.07 27.91 11.20
CA GLU A 296 24.84 28.04 12.45
C GLU A 296 26.33 28.24 12.14
N ILE A 297 26.91 27.41 11.28
CA ILE A 297 28.32 27.50 10.87
C ILE A 297 28.61 28.86 10.23
N ARG A 298 27.77 29.35 9.30
CA ARG A 298 27.95 30.67 8.68
C ARG A 298 27.90 31.80 9.69
N GLN A 299 26.96 31.76 10.64
CA GLN A 299 26.89 32.77 11.72
C GLN A 299 28.18 32.77 12.56
N ILE A 300 28.73 31.59 12.86
CA ILE A 300 29.99 31.46 13.58
C ILE A 300 31.16 32.00 12.74
N GLU A 301 31.26 31.65 11.45
CA GLU A 301 32.31 32.13 10.55
C GLU A 301 32.28 33.66 10.41
N GLU A 302 31.10 34.25 10.20
CA GLU A 302 30.91 35.70 10.12
C GLU A 302 31.30 36.39 11.42
N ALA A 303 30.93 35.82 12.57
CA ALA A 303 31.29 36.37 13.86
C ALA A 303 32.80 36.27 14.13
N CYS A 304 33.44 35.14 13.81
CA CYS A 304 34.90 34.98 13.91
C CYS A 304 35.65 35.96 12.99
N ASN A 305 35.07 36.35 11.85
CA ASN A 305 35.64 37.36 10.98
C ASN A 305 35.44 38.78 11.53
N LYS A 306 34.28 39.07 12.13
CA LYS A 306 34.00 40.37 12.75
C LYS A 306 34.84 40.63 14.01
N HIS A 307 35.06 39.60 14.81
CA HIS A 307 35.80 39.65 16.08
C HIS A 307 37.27 39.23 15.90
N GLU A 308 37.86 39.44 14.71
CA GLU A 308 39.20 38.97 14.38
C GLU A 308 40.30 39.55 15.27
N GLU A 309 40.26 40.86 15.56
CA GLU A 309 41.24 41.50 16.45
C GLU A 309 41.08 41.03 17.90
N GLU A 310 39.84 40.87 18.37
CA GLU A 310 39.56 40.33 19.71
C GLU A 310 40.08 38.89 19.86
N MET A 311 40.00 38.07 18.80
CA MET A 311 40.59 36.73 18.77
C MET A 311 42.12 36.76 18.85
N LYS A 312 42.78 37.69 18.14
CA LYS A 312 44.26 37.87 18.19
C LYS A 312 44.73 38.33 19.57
N GLU A 313 43.92 39.13 20.24
CA GLU A 313 44.20 39.64 21.59
C GLU A 313 43.75 38.66 22.70
N HIS A 314 43.28 37.45 22.35
CA HIS A 314 42.75 36.44 23.26
C HIS A 314 41.61 36.95 24.16
N GLN A 315 40.85 37.92 23.68
CA GLN A 315 39.67 38.41 24.37
C GLN A 315 38.49 37.45 24.18
N ASN A 316 37.72 37.23 25.26
CA ASN A 316 36.49 36.48 25.17
C ASN A 316 35.38 37.38 24.63
N PHE A 317 34.63 36.87 23.65
CA PHE A 317 33.40 37.48 23.15
C PHE A 317 32.28 36.45 23.11
N THR A 318 31.04 36.96 23.09
CA THR A 318 29.81 36.18 23.00
C THR A 318 29.12 36.44 21.68
N ILE A 319 28.65 35.38 21.04
CA ILE A 319 27.87 35.44 19.80
C ILE A 319 26.50 34.81 20.04
N GLU A 320 25.47 35.38 19.42
CA GLU A 320 24.16 34.76 19.36
C GLU A 320 24.07 33.95 18.06
N VAL A 321 23.78 32.65 18.19
CA VAL A 321 23.59 31.75 17.04
C VAL A 321 22.27 31.02 17.12
N ASP A 322 21.73 30.69 15.96
CA ASP A 322 20.55 29.84 15.82
C ASP A 322 21.00 28.38 15.82
N GLU A 323 20.84 27.70 16.95
CA GLU A 323 21.21 26.30 17.11
C GLU A 323 20.00 25.39 16.86
N ALA A 324 20.20 24.36 16.04
CA ALA A 324 19.24 23.29 15.86
C ALA A 324 19.30 22.30 17.04
N TYR A 325 18.13 21.89 17.52
CA TYR A 325 18.00 20.83 18.52
C TYR A 325 16.80 19.94 18.17
N LYS A 326 16.80 18.73 18.74
CA LYS A 326 15.71 17.76 18.56
C LYS A 326 14.86 17.72 19.81
N GLU A 327 13.55 17.84 19.63
CA GLU A 327 12.56 17.71 20.70
C GLU A 327 11.65 16.52 20.41
N LYS A 328 11.18 15.83 21.46
CA LYS A 328 10.18 14.78 21.29
C LYS A 328 8.78 15.39 21.25
N GLU A 329 8.10 15.23 20.13
CA GLU A 329 6.70 15.62 19.98
C GLU A 329 5.78 14.41 20.02
N THR A 330 4.61 14.57 20.65
CA THR A 330 3.58 13.53 20.67
C THR A 330 2.90 13.43 19.32
N ILE A 331 2.73 12.21 18.82
CA ILE A 331 1.91 11.93 17.64
C ILE A 331 0.57 11.33 18.02
N ASP A 332 -0.43 11.56 17.17
CA ASP A 332 -1.67 10.79 17.20
C ASP A 332 -1.32 9.33 16.89
N GLY A 333 -1.61 8.46 17.87
CA GLY A 333 -1.28 7.05 17.81
C GLY A 333 -2.02 6.27 18.87
N GLY A 334 -2.10 4.96 18.72
CA GLY A 334 -2.88 4.15 19.63
C GLY A 334 -3.19 2.77 19.12
N ARG A 335 -3.83 1.99 20.00
CA ARG A 335 -4.27 0.65 19.68
C ARG A 335 -5.54 0.74 18.85
N TRP A 336 -5.49 0.23 17.63
CA TRP A 336 -6.67 0.05 16.79
C TRP A 336 -7.03 -1.44 16.77
N GLY A 337 -8.19 -1.78 17.33
CA GLY A 337 -8.56 -3.19 17.56
C GLY A 337 -7.63 -3.92 18.54
N LEU A 338 -7.52 -5.25 18.43
CA LEU A 338 -6.72 -6.07 19.35
C LEU A 338 -5.25 -6.24 18.90
N MET A 339 -4.93 -6.09 17.61
CA MET A 339 -3.62 -6.46 17.04
C MET A 339 -2.81 -5.29 16.47
N PHE A 340 -3.44 -4.15 16.18
CA PHE A 340 -2.76 -3.00 15.57
C PHE A 340 -2.41 -1.96 16.64
N TYR A 341 -1.18 -1.48 16.59
CA TYR A 341 -0.70 -0.39 17.40
C TYR A 341 0.04 0.60 16.51
N GLU A 342 -0.59 1.74 16.26
CA GLU A 342 0.01 2.84 15.51
C GLU A 342 0.97 3.61 16.42
N GLY A 343 2.20 3.77 15.94
CA GLY A 343 3.25 4.53 16.60
C GLY A 343 4.41 4.75 15.64
N ALA A 344 5.40 5.53 16.08
CA ALA A 344 6.64 5.74 15.36
C ALA A 344 7.70 4.76 15.84
N VAL A 345 8.53 4.27 14.92
CA VAL A 345 9.79 3.60 15.27
C VAL A 345 10.90 4.64 15.17
N THR A 346 11.54 4.96 16.30
CA THR A 346 12.59 5.95 16.40
C THR A 346 13.90 5.33 16.88
N CYS A 347 15.03 5.87 16.46
CA CYS A 347 16.35 5.46 16.92
C CYS A 347 16.79 6.35 18.08
N SER A 348 17.02 5.81 19.26
CA SER A 348 17.44 6.60 20.42
C SER A 348 18.92 7.02 20.38
N VAL A 349 19.73 6.38 19.52
CA VAL A 349 21.16 6.70 19.37
C VAL A 349 21.39 7.81 18.35
N CYS A 350 20.62 7.80 17.25
CA CYS A 350 20.69 8.83 16.21
C CYS A 350 19.71 9.98 16.45
N GLU A 351 18.72 9.78 17.32
CA GLU A 351 17.58 10.68 17.51
C GLU A 351 16.84 10.93 16.20
N GLU A 352 16.49 9.84 15.49
CA GLU A 352 15.93 9.89 14.14
C GLU A 352 14.61 9.12 14.06
N ASN A 353 13.69 9.63 13.24
CA ASN A 353 12.43 8.97 12.93
C ASN A 353 12.67 7.94 11.81
N CYS A 354 12.61 6.65 12.15
CA CYS A 354 12.95 5.59 11.20
C CYS A 354 11.74 5.04 10.45
N HIS A 355 10.55 5.06 11.04
CA HIS A 355 9.30 4.71 10.35
C HIS A 355 8.12 5.42 11.00
N HIS A 356 7.63 6.48 10.35
CA HIS A 356 6.41 7.21 10.69
C HIS A 356 5.96 8.10 9.52
N PRO A 357 4.66 8.18 9.18
CA PRO A 357 3.57 7.33 9.68
C PRO A 357 3.62 5.90 9.10
N GLY A 358 2.71 5.02 9.52
CA GLY A 358 2.49 3.72 8.87
C GLY A 358 3.03 2.47 9.59
N CYS A 359 3.68 2.60 10.76
CA CYS A 359 4.08 1.42 11.54
C CYS A 359 2.94 0.93 12.44
N THR A 360 2.06 0.07 11.92
CA THR A 360 0.83 -0.37 12.60
C THR A 360 0.94 -1.77 13.22
N MET A 361 1.71 -2.69 12.62
CA MET A 361 1.73 -4.11 13.04
C MET A 361 2.92 -4.50 13.91
N ALA A 362 4.07 -3.84 13.78
CA ALA A 362 5.24 -4.22 14.54
C ALA A 362 5.05 -3.89 16.03
N TRP A 363 4.84 -4.88 16.89
CA TRP A 363 4.74 -4.64 18.34
C TRP A 363 6.08 -4.27 18.97
N LYS A 364 7.17 -4.68 18.31
CA LYS A 364 8.54 -4.35 18.68
C LYS A 364 9.28 -3.79 17.47
N PRO A 365 10.29 -2.92 17.68
CA PRO A 365 11.07 -2.35 16.58
C PRO A 365 11.70 -3.38 15.66
N GLU A 366 12.12 -4.55 16.16
CA GLU A 366 12.75 -5.63 15.38
C GLU A 366 11.82 -6.20 14.29
N LEU A 367 10.50 -6.07 14.48
CA LEU A 367 9.48 -6.55 13.55
C LEU A 367 9.07 -5.46 12.54
N CYS A 368 9.62 -4.26 12.64
CA CYS A 368 9.34 -3.16 11.72
C CYS A 368 9.94 -3.43 10.34
N GLU A 369 9.25 -2.99 9.30
CA GLU A 369 9.57 -3.19 7.88
C GLU A 369 10.92 -2.57 7.50
N VAL A 370 11.29 -1.49 8.19
CA VAL A 370 12.58 -0.81 8.01
C VAL A 370 13.74 -1.53 8.68
N MET A 371 13.49 -2.61 9.41
CA MET A 371 14.54 -3.48 9.92
C MET A 371 14.86 -4.57 8.89
N LYS A 372 16.16 -4.82 8.68
CA LYS A 372 16.67 -5.88 7.83
C LYS A 372 17.89 -6.51 8.48
N ASN A 373 17.88 -7.83 8.65
CA ASN A 373 18.96 -8.57 9.31
C ASN A 373 19.34 -7.98 10.69
N GLY A 374 18.33 -7.58 11.47
CA GLY A 374 18.50 -7.02 12.82
C GLY A 374 18.99 -5.57 12.88
N HIS A 375 19.11 -4.88 11.74
CA HIS A 375 19.60 -3.50 11.66
C HIS A 375 18.59 -2.60 10.94
N CYS A 376 18.54 -1.33 11.33
CA CYS A 376 17.69 -0.34 10.67
C CYS A 376 18.28 0.05 9.30
N THR A 377 17.45 0.07 8.27
CA THR A 377 17.86 0.50 6.92
C THR A 377 17.72 2.01 6.74
N VAL A 378 17.10 2.73 7.68
CA VAL A 378 16.77 4.16 7.52
C VAL A 378 17.77 5.04 8.26
N CYS A 379 17.96 4.86 9.57
CA CYS A 379 18.80 5.78 10.35
C CYS A 379 20.26 5.85 9.85
N THR A 380 20.92 6.99 10.05
CA THR A 380 22.27 7.28 9.53
C THR A 380 23.30 6.21 9.86
N ARG A 381 23.28 5.67 11.09
CA ARG A 381 24.28 4.70 11.55
C ARG A 381 23.91 3.23 11.32
N LYS A 382 22.77 2.97 10.65
CA LYS A 382 22.20 1.63 10.48
C LYS A 382 22.17 0.84 11.79
N CYS A 383 21.73 1.51 12.84
CA CYS A 383 21.80 1.01 14.20
C CYS A 383 21.06 -0.33 14.36
N PRO A 384 21.50 -1.20 15.30
CA PRO A 384 20.76 -2.42 15.64
C PRO A 384 19.32 -2.12 16.06
N ALA A 385 18.40 -3.04 15.76
CA ALA A 385 16.99 -2.87 16.10
C ALA A 385 16.77 -2.72 17.62
N SER A 386 17.67 -3.26 18.45
CA SER A 386 17.61 -3.19 19.93
C SER A 386 17.75 -1.78 20.51
N VAL A 387 18.30 -0.82 19.76
CA VAL A 387 18.40 0.59 20.20
C VAL A 387 17.27 1.45 19.64
N HIS A 388 16.30 0.83 18.97
CA HIS A 388 15.11 1.51 18.52
C HIS A 388 14.00 1.34 19.56
N VAL A 389 13.06 2.25 19.54
CA VAL A 389 11.86 2.21 20.36
C VAL A 389 10.64 2.43 19.48
N LYS A 390 9.54 1.75 19.80
CA LYS A 390 8.25 2.02 19.20
C LYS A 390 7.40 2.79 20.21
N GLU A 391 7.11 4.04 19.90
CA GLU A 391 6.46 4.96 20.84
C GLU A 391 5.51 5.93 20.12
N LYS A 392 4.77 6.73 20.90
CA LYS A 392 3.90 7.81 20.37
C LYS A 392 4.65 9.15 20.32
N TYR A 393 5.94 9.09 20.05
CA TYR A 393 6.80 10.26 19.96
C TYR A 393 7.63 10.20 18.69
N ILE A 394 7.85 11.36 18.10
CA ILE A 394 8.83 11.58 17.03
C ILE A 394 9.82 12.65 17.47
N TYR A 395 11.01 12.63 16.87
CA TYR A 395 11.98 13.70 16.99
C TYR A 395 11.64 14.80 15.98
N GLU A 396 11.30 16.00 16.46
CA GLU A 396 11.15 17.17 15.62
C GLU A 396 12.37 18.08 15.74
N ILE A 397 12.87 18.55 14.61
CA ILE A 397 13.98 19.51 14.56
C ILE A 397 13.43 20.93 14.74
N LYS A 398 13.84 21.57 15.84
CA LYS A 398 13.53 22.95 16.20
C LYS A 398 14.79 23.80 16.27
N THR A 399 14.59 25.12 16.28
CA THR A 399 15.67 26.10 16.38
C THR A 399 15.51 26.92 17.64
N ARG A 400 16.62 27.21 18.32
CA ARG A 400 16.66 28.14 19.46
C ARG A 400 17.84 29.09 19.31
N LYS A 401 17.67 30.30 19.84
CA LYS A 401 18.77 31.27 19.96
C LYS A 401 19.59 30.95 21.18
N VAL A 402 20.90 30.83 21.01
CA VAL A 402 21.84 30.51 22.09
C VAL A 402 23.01 31.48 22.04
N GLN A 403 23.39 31.98 23.21
CA GLN A 403 24.63 32.73 23.39
C GLN A 403 25.78 31.74 23.55
N LYS A 404 26.80 31.82 22.70
CA LYS A 404 28.02 30.99 22.75
C LYS A 404 29.24 31.88 22.91
N THR A 405 30.16 31.49 23.78
CA THR A 405 31.47 32.14 23.92
C THR A 405 32.48 31.53 22.96
N LEU A 406 33.57 32.25 22.68
CA LEU A 406 34.71 31.69 21.93
C LEU A 406 35.21 30.36 22.51
N LYS A 407 35.21 30.25 23.84
CA LYS A 407 35.61 29.02 24.54
C LYS A 407 34.67 27.85 24.23
N ASP A 408 33.36 28.09 24.24
CA ASP A 408 32.36 27.05 23.94
C ASP A 408 32.49 26.56 22.48
N LEU A 409 32.82 27.46 21.56
CA LEU A 409 33.04 27.11 20.15
C LEU A 409 34.29 26.26 19.98
N LYS A 410 35.40 26.63 20.62
CA LYS A 410 36.65 25.85 20.59
C LYS A 410 36.45 24.46 21.20
N GLU A 411 35.77 24.36 22.34
CA GLU A 411 35.49 23.06 22.97
C GLU A 411 34.61 22.14 22.10
N LYS A 412 33.67 22.71 21.32
CA LYS A 412 32.80 21.94 20.43
C LYS A 412 33.51 21.46 19.16
N TYR A 413 34.40 22.27 18.59
CA TYR A 413 34.96 22.02 17.24
C TYR A 413 36.45 21.67 17.21
N GLU A 414 37.20 21.78 18.31
CA GLU A 414 38.62 21.42 18.37
C GLU A 414 38.83 20.16 19.24
N ASN A 415 39.30 19.06 18.63
CA ASN A 415 39.44 17.76 19.30
C ASN A 415 40.68 17.65 20.23
N ASN A 416 41.62 18.61 20.21
CA ASN A 416 42.82 18.61 21.04
C ASN A 416 42.98 19.95 21.77
N LYS A 417 42.97 19.91 23.11
CA LYS A 417 43.12 21.09 24.00
C LYS A 417 44.44 21.87 23.83
N GLU A 418 45.44 21.30 23.16
CA GLU A 418 46.80 21.87 23.06
C GLU A 418 47.08 22.62 21.74
N GLU A 419 46.19 22.52 20.74
CA GLU A 419 46.34 23.16 19.41
C GLU A 419 45.38 24.38 19.26
N CYS A 420 45.08 25.01 20.39
CA CYS A 420 43.92 25.87 20.62
C CYS A 420 44.20 27.38 20.39
N GLU A 421 45.19 27.73 19.56
CA GLU A 421 45.69 29.11 19.47
C GLU A 421 45.27 29.87 18.20
N GLU A 422 44.95 29.21 17.08
CA GLU A 422 44.75 29.91 15.79
C GLU A 422 43.31 29.86 15.25
N LYS A 423 42.76 31.05 14.90
CA LYS A 423 41.49 31.21 14.14
C LYS A 423 41.39 30.28 12.91
N SER A 424 42.53 29.92 12.31
CA SER A 424 42.61 29.03 11.15
C SER A 424 42.11 27.62 11.47
N SER A 425 42.43 27.05 12.64
CA SER A 425 42.05 25.68 12.99
C SER A 425 40.54 25.55 13.21
N LEU A 426 39.92 26.51 13.91
CA LEU A 426 38.46 26.55 14.10
C LEU A 426 37.70 26.65 12.77
N LEU A 427 38.10 27.57 11.88
CA LEU A 427 37.47 27.73 10.57
C LEU A 427 37.67 26.49 9.68
N GLU A 428 38.83 25.84 9.76
CA GLU A 428 39.09 24.60 9.03
C GLU A 428 38.21 23.44 9.53
N ASN A 429 38.03 23.31 10.84
CA ASN A 429 37.13 22.32 11.45
C ASN A 429 35.67 22.56 11.07
N LEU A 430 35.22 23.82 11.04
CA LEU A 430 33.87 24.18 10.56
C LEU A 430 33.66 23.82 9.09
N LYS A 431 34.65 24.08 8.22
CA LYS A 431 34.62 23.64 6.82
C LYS A 431 34.61 22.13 6.69
N GLN A 432 35.37 21.42 7.53
CA GLN A 432 35.38 19.96 7.54
C GLN A 432 34.03 19.40 7.96
N GLU A 433 33.38 19.98 8.97
CA GLU A 433 32.03 19.60 9.37
C GLU A 433 31.04 19.79 8.22
N ASN A 434 31.10 20.94 7.53
CA ASN A 434 30.25 21.16 6.36
C ASN A 434 30.47 20.12 5.25
N ARG A 435 31.73 19.73 4.98
CA ARG A 435 32.04 18.63 4.04
C ARG A 435 31.48 17.29 4.51
N ASN A 436 31.53 17.00 5.81
CA ASN A 436 30.97 15.76 6.36
C ASN A 436 29.44 15.70 6.16
N LEU A 437 28.74 16.82 6.35
CA LEU A 437 27.29 16.92 6.09
C LEU A 437 26.94 16.65 4.62
N GLU A 438 27.75 17.14 3.68
CA GLU A 438 27.59 16.89 2.24
C GLU A 438 27.79 15.40 1.89
N ILE A 439 28.78 14.74 2.49
CA ILE A 439 29.04 13.31 2.30
C ILE A 439 27.87 12.47 2.84
N GLU A 440 27.37 12.80 4.03
CA GLU A 440 26.24 12.10 4.65
C GLU A 440 24.98 12.21 3.80
N TRP A 441 24.65 13.42 3.35
CA TRP A 441 23.54 13.67 2.44
C TRP A 441 23.66 12.87 1.14
N ALA A 442 24.86 12.86 0.54
CA ALA A 442 25.12 12.13 -0.69
C ALA A 442 24.91 10.61 -0.53
N SER A 443 25.28 10.05 0.63
CA SER A 443 25.09 8.63 0.96
C SER A 443 23.61 8.27 1.10
N LEU A 444 22.84 9.05 1.87
CA LEU A 444 21.40 8.82 2.06
C LEU A 444 20.63 8.90 0.74
N LEU A 445 21.02 9.83 -0.14
CA LEU A 445 20.42 9.96 -1.46
C LEU A 445 20.71 8.73 -2.35
N ASP A 446 21.90 8.13 -2.23
CA ASP A 446 22.23 6.90 -2.95
C ASP A 446 21.40 5.70 -2.46
N GLU A 447 21.15 5.60 -1.16
CA GLU A 447 20.31 4.54 -0.59
C GLU A 447 18.87 4.61 -1.07
N ALA A 448 18.28 5.81 -1.10
CA ALA A 448 16.93 6.00 -1.61
C ALA A 448 16.83 5.57 -3.09
N TYR A 449 17.88 5.83 -3.88
CA TYR A 449 17.96 5.36 -5.26
C TYR A 449 18.07 3.84 -5.36
N GLU A 450 18.84 3.17 -4.50
CA GLU A 450 18.93 1.71 -4.49
C GLU A 450 17.58 1.04 -4.19
N HIS A 451 16.74 1.62 -3.34
CA HIS A 451 15.36 1.14 -3.14
C HIS A 451 14.53 1.23 -4.43
N VAL A 452 14.65 2.31 -5.20
CA VAL A 452 13.98 2.46 -6.50
C VAL A 452 14.46 1.39 -7.50
N ILE A 453 15.76 1.13 -7.55
CA ILE A 453 16.32 0.09 -8.43
C ILE A 453 15.88 -1.30 -7.98
N ARG A 454 15.81 -1.57 -6.68
CA ARG A 454 15.27 -2.83 -6.16
C ARG A 454 13.82 -3.01 -6.60
N LEU A 455 12.98 -1.99 -6.45
CA LEU A 455 11.59 -2.02 -6.90
C LEU A 455 11.47 -2.25 -8.41
N GLU A 456 12.33 -1.64 -9.23
CA GLU A 456 12.37 -1.91 -10.68
C GLU A 456 12.61 -3.39 -10.99
N GLN A 457 13.42 -4.09 -10.18
CA GLN A 457 13.71 -5.51 -10.37
C GLN A 457 12.53 -6.40 -10.00
N ILE A 458 11.88 -6.15 -8.87
CA ILE A 458 10.93 -7.09 -8.26
C ILE A 458 9.44 -6.76 -8.48
N ALA A 459 9.08 -5.48 -8.64
CA ALA A 459 7.69 -5.06 -8.71
C ALA A 459 7.09 -5.32 -10.09
N LEU A 460 5.83 -5.78 -10.11
CA LEU A 460 5.08 -5.97 -11.35
C LEU A 460 4.96 -4.66 -12.14
N LYS A 461 4.70 -3.56 -11.42
CA LYS A 461 4.60 -2.22 -12.00
C LYS A 461 5.36 -1.22 -11.12
N VAL A 462 6.61 -0.94 -11.48
CA VAL A 462 7.45 0.03 -10.77
C VAL A 462 7.00 1.47 -11.04
N GLU A 463 6.45 1.74 -12.23
CA GLU A 463 5.86 3.02 -12.62
C GLU A 463 4.46 3.23 -11.98
N SER A 464 4.29 2.83 -10.73
CA SER A 464 3.09 3.08 -9.95
C SER A 464 3.12 4.47 -9.33
N VAL A 465 1.94 5.02 -9.01
CA VAL A 465 1.78 6.32 -8.35
C VAL A 465 2.64 6.41 -7.08
N SER A 466 2.67 5.36 -6.26
CA SER A 466 3.45 5.30 -5.01
C SER A 466 4.97 5.40 -5.20
N THR A 467 5.51 5.03 -6.36
CA THR A 467 6.93 5.28 -6.69
C THR A 467 7.10 6.68 -7.28
N LEU A 468 6.17 7.12 -8.13
CA LEU A 468 6.28 8.36 -8.89
C LEU A 468 6.23 9.62 -8.01
N VAL A 469 5.49 9.59 -6.90
CA VAL A 469 5.48 10.69 -5.92
C VAL A 469 6.86 10.97 -5.32
N HIS A 470 7.70 9.94 -5.24
CA HIS A 470 9.05 10.01 -4.71
C HIS A 470 10.11 10.33 -5.77
N LEU A 471 9.86 9.94 -7.02
CA LEU A 471 10.82 10.10 -8.12
C LEU A 471 11.14 11.56 -8.43
N ASP A 472 10.16 12.47 -8.33
CA ASP A 472 10.38 13.91 -8.60
C ASP A 472 11.43 14.49 -7.63
N PHE A 473 11.25 14.24 -6.34
CA PHE A 473 12.19 14.65 -5.29
C PHE A 473 13.59 14.04 -5.49
N LEU A 474 13.66 12.72 -5.74
CA LEU A 474 14.95 12.06 -5.95
C LEU A 474 15.68 12.57 -7.19
N MET A 475 14.96 12.81 -8.29
CA MET A 475 15.55 13.36 -9.51
C MET A 475 16.13 14.76 -9.29
N GLU A 476 15.40 15.63 -8.57
CA GLU A 476 15.88 16.98 -8.22
C GLU A 476 17.17 16.90 -7.40
N LYS A 477 17.16 16.12 -6.31
CA LYS A 477 18.33 15.98 -5.44
C LYS A 477 19.52 15.30 -6.11
N MET A 478 19.28 14.34 -7.01
CA MET A 478 20.35 13.73 -7.81
C MET A 478 20.97 14.70 -8.81
N LYS A 479 20.20 15.66 -9.35
CA LYS A 479 20.73 16.75 -10.18
C LYS A 479 21.59 17.70 -9.36
N GLU A 480 21.16 18.07 -8.16
CA GLU A 480 21.95 18.87 -7.22
C GLU A 480 23.28 18.19 -6.86
N LYS A 481 23.26 16.85 -6.68
CA LYS A 481 24.46 16.04 -6.42
C LYS A 481 25.41 15.98 -7.63
N GLY A 482 24.91 16.20 -8.84
CA GLY A 482 25.66 16.06 -10.09
C GLY A 482 25.74 14.62 -10.63
N ASP A 483 24.98 13.67 -10.10
CA ASP A 483 24.96 12.29 -10.63
C ASP A 483 24.00 12.14 -11.82
N LEU A 484 24.44 12.65 -12.97
CA LEU A 484 23.66 12.65 -14.21
C LEU A 484 23.33 11.22 -14.70
N ARG A 485 24.11 10.20 -14.31
CA ARG A 485 23.85 8.81 -14.69
C ARG A 485 22.61 8.29 -13.97
N LYS A 486 22.52 8.50 -12.65
CA LYS A 486 21.33 8.11 -11.88
C LYS A 486 20.12 8.91 -12.31
N VAL A 487 20.26 10.21 -12.56
CA VAL A 487 19.19 11.05 -13.11
C VAL A 487 18.63 10.48 -14.41
N LYS A 488 19.49 10.16 -15.38
CA LYS A 488 19.06 9.59 -16.66
C LYS A 488 18.30 8.28 -16.48
N LYS A 489 18.75 7.42 -15.55
CA LYS A 489 18.04 6.17 -15.24
C LYS A 489 16.65 6.43 -14.65
N LEU A 490 16.51 7.39 -13.75
CA LEU A 490 15.21 7.79 -13.20
C LEU A 490 14.30 8.42 -14.28
N GLU A 491 14.86 9.22 -15.19
CA GLU A 491 14.15 9.79 -16.35
C GLU A 491 13.69 8.71 -17.32
N GLU A 492 14.53 7.69 -17.59
CA GLU A 492 14.15 6.51 -18.38
C GLU A 492 12.97 5.77 -17.73
N MET A 493 13.02 5.53 -16.42
CA MET A 493 11.89 4.91 -15.69
C MET A 493 10.62 5.75 -15.81
N LYS A 494 10.73 7.08 -15.63
CA LYS A 494 9.60 8.02 -15.75
C LYS A 494 9.06 8.09 -17.19
N SER A 495 9.89 7.90 -18.20
CA SER A 495 9.46 7.89 -19.61
C SER A 495 8.60 6.67 -19.97
N ARG A 496 8.71 5.57 -19.23
CA ARG A 496 7.88 4.36 -19.41
C ARG A 496 6.48 4.50 -18.82
N VAL A 497 6.20 5.60 -18.11
CA VAL A 497 4.91 5.91 -17.53
C VAL A 497 3.89 6.14 -18.66
N ASN A 498 2.86 5.30 -18.72
CA ASN A 498 1.81 5.46 -19.70
C ASN A 498 0.87 6.64 -19.36
N GLU A 499 0.12 7.13 -20.35
CA GLU A 499 -0.81 8.25 -20.18
C GLU A 499 -1.82 8.01 -19.04
N GLY A 500 -2.25 6.76 -18.87
CA GLY A 500 -3.13 6.35 -17.80
C GLY A 500 -2.54 6.54 -16.40
N THR A 501 -1.28 6.15 -16.18
CA THR A 501 -0.58 6.37 -14.92
C THR A 501 -0.36 7.85 -14.67
N ASN A 502 -0.07 8.65 -15.70
CA ASN A 502 0.01 10.11 -15.54
C ASN A 502 -1.32 10.73 -15.13
N ALA A 503 -2.44 10.25 -15.68
CA ALA A 503 -3.77 10.67 -15.27
C ALA A 503 -4.07 10.26 -13.82
N ALA A 504 -3.73 9.03 -13.42
CA ALA A 504 -3.85 8.55 -12.04
C ALA A 504 -2.99 9.38 -11.06
N LEU A 505 -1.77 9.77 -11.46
CA LEU A 505 -0.89 10.62 -10.66
C LEU A 505 -1.47 12.04 -10.48
N LYS A 506 -2.03 12.63 -11.54
CA LYS A 506 -2.73 13.93 -11.46
C LYS A 506 -3.95 13.85 -10.55
N TYR A 507 -4.75 12.79 -10.70
CA TYR A 507 -5.89 12.52 -9.84
C TYR A 507 -5.48 12.41 -8.37
N ALA A 508 -4.42 11.67 -8.07
CA ALA A 508 -3.88 11.56 -6.73
C ALA A 508 -3.37 12.90 -6.18
N LYS A 509 -2.61 13.68 -6.96
CA LYS A 509 -2.11 15.01 -6.54
C LYS A 509 -3.24 15.99 -6.22
N ASN A 510 -4.35 15.94 -6.97
CA ASN A 510 -5.50 16.80 -6.73
C ASN A 510 -6.25 16.41 -5.44
N LEU A 511 -6.35 15.11 -5.15
CA LEU A 511 -6.96 14.61 -3.91
C LEU A 511 -6.13 14.90 -2.65
N SER A 512 -4.82 15.10 -2.77
CA SER A 512 -3.94 15.46 -1.64
C SER A 512 -3.86 16.97 -1.38
N SER A 513 -4.41 17.79 -2.27
CA SER A 513 -4.41 19.26 -2.17
C SER A 513 -5.74 19.86 -1.70
N GLU A 514 -6.77 19.02 -1.58
CA GLU A 514 -8.05 19.31 -0.90
C GLU A 514 -7.99 18.79 0.54
#